data_AF-N9V9L3-F1
#
_entry.id   AF-N9V9L3-F1
#
_cell.length_a   1.000
_cell.length_b   1.000
_cell.length_c   1.000
_cell.angle_alpha   90.00
_cell.angle_beta   90.00
_cell.angle_gamma   90.00
#
_symmetry.space_group_name_H-M   'P 1'
#
loop_
_entity.id
_entity.type
_entity.pdbx_description
1 polymer ?
#
loop_
_entity_poly.entity_id
_entity_poly.type
_entity_poly.pdbx_seq_one_letter_code
_entity_poly.pdbx_strand_id
1 'polypeptide(L)'
;MATKLDFNIFLTPKVYISLAVIVSVIIILFIAIFVFQCYHRNCFITLKEILIESDYSTQQISVLSYNLCMRAPLVSNEGDDFKNVRLDLFIKNVLEHFDIIFLQDVIGAYSARRAHLIECAYEKGLTHSLVSLTPILPCFICDGGLLILSRIPLKDRDQYIFKSRIYPESILSRGILYSKIQPNESTTLHIFNTQLQSISNNPLVNQVRLNQLDELVKFILSKTSKDEYPILVCGDFSINALAKAETIIDETFWESGETEESEMKDSIKYIEEQTDEYVQLIDKLSDIGIVKDIIYNGLHRHPITTGDTYFDNNNKELPLETVLTKKEDQLSKRCEDYIFLIIRSKEIEIVNPYIHTYDVNNDNFNFLSSHYGLSCVINC
;
A
#
# COMPACT_ATOMS: atom_id res chain seq x y z
N MET A 1 -55.01 -22.57 -10.62
CA MET A 1 -54.36 -23.33 -11.72
C MET A 1 -52.86 -23.15 -11.54
N ALA A 2 -52.19 -24.09 -10.85
CA ALA A 2 -50.77 -23.99 -10.55
C ALA A 2 -50.00 -24.80 -11.61
N THR A 3 -49.27 -24.12 -12.48
CA THR A 3 -48.36 -24.72 -13.44
C THR A 3 -47.14 -25.26 -12.69
N LYS A 4 -47.08 -26.59 -12.53
CA LYS A 4 -45.86 -27.29 -12.12
C LYS A 4 -44.80 -27.08 -13.21
N LEU A 5 -43.75 -26.34 -12.90
CA LEU A 5 -42.57 -26.22 -13.75
C LEU A 5 -41.87 -27.60 -13.75
N ASP A 6 -41.95 -28.33 -14.85
CA ASP A 6 -41.36 -29.66 -14.98
C ASP A 6 -39.88 -29.54 -15.35
N PHE A 7 -39.01 -29.60 -14.34
CA PHE A 7 -37.54 -29.47 -14.49
C PHE A 7 -36.92 -30.58 -15.35
N ASN A 8 -37.63 -31.66 -15.62
CA ASN A 8 -37.15 -32.77 -16.44
C ASN A 8 -37.02 -32.44 -17.93
N ILE A 9 -37.60 -31.32 -18.40
CA ILE A 9 -37.56 -30.92 -19.81
C ILE A 9 -36.24 -30.23 -20.19
N PHE A 10 -35.47 -29.74 -19.22
CA PHE A 10 -34.23 -28.98 -19.47
C PHE A 10 -32.92 -29.78 -19.33
N LEU A 11 -32.97 -31.01 -18.82
CA LEU A 11 -31.80 -31.80 -18.47
C LEU A 11 -31.65 -33.01 -19.41
N THR A 12 -31.20 -32.77 -20.64
CA THR A 12 -30.85 -33.85 -21.57
C THR A 12 -29.53 -34.53 -21.14
N PRO A 13 -29.27 -35.79 -21.54
CA PRO A 13 -27.99 -36.46 -21.27
C PRO A 13 -26.76 -35.64 -21.71
N LYS A 14 -26.89 -34.84 -22.79
CA LYS A 14 -25.85 -33.92 -23.24
C LYS A 14 -25.58 -32.80 -22.23
N VAL A 15 -26.63 -32.23 -21.62
CA VAL A 15 -26.49 -31.20 -20.57
C VAL A 15 -25.80 -31.78 -19.34
N TYR A 16 -26.14 -33.01 -18.92
CA TYR A 16 -25.45 -33.68 -17.80
C TYR A 16 -23.97 -33.91 -18.06
N ILE A 17 -23.61 -34.39 -19.25
CA ILE A 17 -22.21 -34.61 -19.63
C ILE A 17 -21.45 -33.27 -19.64
N SER A 18 -22.02 -32.22 -20.23
CA SER A 18 -21.41 -30.90 -20.23
C SER A 18 -21.22 -30.35 -18.82
N LEU A 19 -22.22 -30.49 -17.94
CA LEU A 19 -22.12 -30.06 -16.54
C LEU A 19 -21.04 -30.85 -15.79
N ALA A 20 -20.98 -32.17 -15.98
CA ALA A 20 -19.98 -33.03 -15.36
C ALA A 20 -18.55 -32.66 -15.81
N VAL A 21 -18.36 -32.35 -17.10
CA VAL A 21 -17.06 -31.88 -17.62
C VAL A 21 -16.69 -30.54 -17.01
N ILE A 22 -17.61 -29.57 -16.96
CA ILE A 22 -17.37 -28.25 -16.35
C ILE A 22 -17.00 -28.39 -14.87
N VAL A 23 -17.77 -29.19 -14.11
CA VAL A 23 -17.48 -29.46 -12.70
C VAL A 23 -16.13 -30.13 -12.52
N SER A 24 -15.78 -31.10 -13.37
CA SER A 24 -14.47 -31.78 -13.32
C SER A 24 -13.32 -30.80 -13.58
N VAL A 25 -13.45 -29.91 -14.58
CA VAL A 25 -12.46 -28.88 -14.87
C VAL A 25 -12.30 -27.91 -13.69
N ILE A 26 -13.40 -27.49 -13.06
CA ILE A 26 -13.37 -26.61 -11.88
C ILE A 26 -12.66 -27.30 -10.72
N ILE A 27 -12.95 -28.58 -10.47
CA ILE A 27 -12.29 -29.35 -9.39
C ILE A 27 -10.80 -29.49 -9.66
N ILE A 28 -10.40 -29.82 -10.89
CA ILE A 28 -8.98 -29.94 -11.27
C ILE A 28 -8.28 -28.60 -11.09
N LEU A 29 -8.89 -27.50 -11.53
CA LEU A 29 -8.33 -26.17 -11.38
C LEU A 29 -8.20 -25.79 -9.89
N PHE A 30 -9.21 -26.07 -9.07
CA PHE A 30 -9.17 -25.84 -7.63
C PHE A 30 -8.04 -26.63 -6.97
N ILE A 31 -7.89 -27.92 -7.29
CA ILE A 31 -6.82 -28.75 -6.75
C ILE A 31 -5.45 -28.21 -7.19
N ALA A 32 -5.29 -27.81 -8.45
CA ALA A 32 -4.05 -27.24 -8.95
C ALA A 32 -3.67 -25.95 -8.21
N ILE A 33 -4.62 -25.04 -8.03
CA ILE A 33 -4.44 -23.78 -7.27
C ILE A 33 -4.08 -24.10 -5.81
N PHE A 34 -4.81 -25.02 -5.18
CA PHE A 34 -4.58 -25.43 -3.79
C PHE A 34 -3.18 -26.03 -3.59
N VAL A 35 -2.76 -26.95 -4.47
CA VAL A 35 -1.43 -27.57 -4.44
C VAL A 35 -0.33 -26.53 -4.65
N PHE A 36 -0.51 -25.64 -5.64
CA PHE A 36 0.41 -24.53 -5.89
C PHE A 36 0.57 -23.64 -4.65
N GLN A 37 -0.53 -23.31 -3.97
CA GLN A 37 -0.50 -22.48 -2.76
C GLN A 37 0.16 -23.18 -1.59
N CYS A 38 -0.11 -24.46 -1.39
CA CYS A 38 0.57 -25.25 -0.36
C CYS A 38 2.08 -25.27 -0.60
N TYR A 39 2.50 -25.51 -1.84
CA TYR A 39 3.91 -25.50 -2.24
C TYR A 39 4.54 -24.13 -2.01
N HIS A 40 3.95 -23.07 -2.58
CA HIS A 40 4.45 -21.71 -2.48
C HIS A 40 4.56 -21.26 -1.02
N ARG A 41 3.54 -21.53 -0.20
CA ARG A 41 3.56 -21.24 1.24
C ARG A 41 4.69 -21.97 1.96
N ASN A 42 4.89 -23.26 1.68
CA ASN A 42 5.94 -24.05 2.32
C ASN A 42 7.33 -23.53 1.95
N CYS A 43 7.59 -23.16 0.69
CA CYS A 43 8.87 -22.58 0.27
C CYS A 43 9.22 -21.31 1.06
N PHE A 44 8.25 -20.41 1.27
CA PHE A 44 8.47 -19.18 2.04
C PHE A 44 8.60 -19.41 3.55
N ILE A 45 7.92 -20.42 4.11
CA ILE A 45 8.10 -20.80 5.52
C ILE A 45 9.53 -21.32 5.74
N THR A 46 10.08 -22.14 4.83
CA THR A 46 11.45 -22.65 4.97
C THR A 46 12.51 -21.55 4.85
N LEU A 47 12.30 -20.53 4.01
CA LEU A 47 13.17 -19.34 3.96
C LEU A 47 13.16 -18.52 5.27
N LYS A 48 12.06 -18.59 6.04
CA LYS A 48 11.88 -17.86 7.31
C LYS A 48 12.82 -18.31 8.42
N GLU A 49 13.33 -19.54 8.37
CA GLU A 49 14.10 -20.17 9.46
C GLU A 49 15.62 -19.91 9.36
N ILE A 50 16.14 -19.37 8.26
CA ILE A 50 17.59 -19.19 8.01
C ILE A 50 18.15 -17.87 8.58
N LEU A 51 17.36 -17.11 9.34
CA LEU A 51 17.77 -15.77 9.77
C LEU A 51 18.81 -15.84 10.91
N ILE A 52 20.05 -15.52 10.54
CA ILE A 52 21.17 -15.24 11.45
C ILE A 52 20.79 -14.01 12.29
N GLU A 53 20.80 -14.16 13.61
CA GLU A 53 20.76 -13.02 14.54
C GLU A 53 22.08 -12.25 14.40
N SER A 54 22.03 -11.10 13.75
CA SER A 54 23.12 -10.13 13.77
C SER A 54 22.82 -9.03 14.78
N ASP A 55 23.81 -8.62 15.56
CA ASP A 55 23.74 -7.44 16.43
C ASP A 55 23.64 -6.18 15.57
N TYR A 56 22.42 -5.79 15.22
CA TYR A 56 22.13 -4.53 14.52
C TYR A 56 21.81 -3.45 15.55
N SER A 57 22.60 -2.38 15.57
CA SER A 57 22.36 -1.22 16.42
C SER A 57 22.50 0.06 15.60
N THR A 58 21.46 0.91 15.63
CA THR A 58 21.47 2.22 14.98
C THR A 58 20.77 3.27 15.84
N GLN A 59 21.19 4.52 15.68
CA GLN A 59 20.55 5.69 16.29
C GLN A 59 19.53 6.33 15.33
N GLN A 60 19.54 5.96 14.06
CA GLN A 60 18.61 6.47 13.04
C GLN A 60 18.15 5.36 12.11
N ILE A 61 16.90 5.43 11.67
CA ILE A 61 16.32 4.50 10.70
C ILE A 61 15.69 5.31 9.57
N SER A 62 16.12 5.04 8.35
CA SER A 62 15.49 5.50 7.12
C SER A 62 14.38 4.54 6.71
N VAL A 63 13.17 5.08 6.52
CA VAL A 63 11.96 4.30 6.20
C VAL A 63 11.40 4.73 4.85
N LEU A 64 10.98 3.77 4.03
CA LEU A 64 10.22 3.99 2.79
C LEU A 64 8.90 3.21 2.83
N SER A 65 7.78 3.84 2.49
CA SER A 65 6.52 3.18 2.13
C SER A 65 6.25 3.40 0.65
N TYR A 66 6.00 2.33 -0.10
CA TYR A 66 5.87 2.43 -1.54
C TYR A 66 5.03 1.31 -2.18
N ASN A 67 3.93 1.69 -2.85
CA ASN A 67 3.19 0.80 -3.72
C ASN A 67 3.98 0.63 -5.05
N LEU A 68 4.55 -0.55 -5.28
CA LEU A 68 5.43 -0.82 -6.43
C LEU A 68 4.66 -1.27 -7.69
N CYS A 69 3.35 -1.48 -7.59
CA CYS A 69 2.49 -1.92 -8.69
C CYS A 69 3.02 -3.18 -9.42
N MET A 70 3.50 -4.16 -8.66
CA MET A 70 3.97 -5.48 -9.14
C MET A 70 2.83 -6.50 -9.09
N ARG A 71 1.77 -6.18 -9.84
CA ARG A 71 0.53 -6.96 -9.92
C ARG A 71 0.75 -8.36 -10.49
N ALA A 72 -0.20 -9.25 -10.21
CA ALA A 72 -0.21 -10.62 -10.73
C ALA A 72 -0.04 -10.65 -12.26
N PRO A 73 0.54 -11.74 -12.83
CA PRO A 73 0.61 -11.91 -14.28
C PRO A 73 -0.77 -11.73 -14.93
N LEU A 74 -0.78 -11.17 -16.14
CA LEU A 74 -2.00 -10.84 -16.92
C LEU A 74 -2.85 -9.69 -16.36
N VAL A 75 -2.44 -9.09 -15.22
CA VAL A 75 -3.04 -7.85 -14.71
C VAL A 75 -2.08 -6.71 -15.01
N SER A 76 -2.53 -5.81 -15.89
CA SER A 76 -1.77 -4.65 -16.34
C SER A 76 -2.69 -3.55 -16.87
N ASN A 77 -2.15 -2.33 -16.94
CA ASN A 77 -2.79 -1.22 -17.61
C ASN A 77 -2.27 -1.10 -19.05
N GLU A 78 -0.97 -1.33 -19.27
CA GLU A 78 -0.34 -1.26 -20.59
C GLU A 78 0.61 -2.46 -20.81
N GLY A 79 0.17 -3.45 -21.58
CA GLY A 79 0.98 -4.63 -21.90
C GLY A 79 1.35 -5.47 -20.66
N ASP A 80 2.59 -5.38 -20.17
CA ASP A 80 3.02 -5.95 -18.87
C ASP A 80 3.45 -4.87 -17.87
N ASP A 81 3.08 -3.60 -18.09
CA ASP A 81 3.51 -2.43 -17.31
C ASP A 81 5.02 -2.36 -17.11
N PHE A 82 5.83 -2.93 -18.02
CA PHE A 82 7.29 -2.96 -17.89
C PHE A 82 7.79 -3.53 -16.54
N LYS A 83 7.03 -4.43 -15.89
CA LYS A 83 7.27 -4.90 -14.51
C LYS A 83 8.72 -5.37 -14.27
N ASN A 84 9.32 -6.11 -15.19
CA ASN A 84 10.71 -6.57 -15.02
C ASN A 84 11.70 -5.41 -15.03
N VAL A 85 11.60 -4.51 -16.03
CA VAL A 85 12.50 -3.35 -16.16
C VAL A 85 12.35 -2.41 -14.97
N ARG A 86 11.11 -2.15 -14.53
CA ARG A 86 10.84 -1.33 -13.33
C ARG A 86 11.41 -1.97 -12.07
N LEU A 87 11.28 -3.30 -11.93
CA LEU A 87 11.83 -4.02 -10.80
C LEU A 87 13.36 -3.90 -10.76
N ASP A 88 14.03 -4.09 -11.89
CA ASP A 88 15.50 -3.98 -11.98
C ASP A 88 15.98 -2.57 -11.63
N LEU A 89 15.27 -1.54 -12.11
CA LEU A 89 15.58 -0.15 -11.77
C LEU A 89 15.33 0.15 -10.28
N PHE A 90 14.26 -0.37 -9.70
CA PHE A 90 13.98 -0.26 -8.26
C PHE A 90 15.08 -0.92 -7.43
N ILE A 91 15.46 -2.16 -7.78
CA ILE A 91 16.55 -2.91 -7.12
C ILE A 91 17.85 -2.11 -7.17
N LYS A 92 18.18 -1.56 -8.34
CA LYS A 92 19.43 -0.84 -8.56
C LYS A 92 19.49 0.51 -7.84
N ASN A 93 18.38 1.26 -7.83
CA ASN A 93 18.40 2.68 -7.48
C ASN A 93 17.76 2.99 -6.13
N VAL A 94 17.03 2.06 -5.49
CA VAL A 94 16.22 2.38 -4.30
C VAL A 94 16.65 1.61 -3.06
N LEU A 95 16.90 0.30 -3.18
CA LEU A 95 17.06 -0.59 -2.02
C LEU A 95 18.15 -0.18 -1.02
N GLU A 96 19.27 0.37 -1.49
CA GLU A 96 20.41 0.70 -0.62
C GLU A 96 20.16 1.90 0.30
N HIS A 97 19.21 2.77 -0.07
CA HIS A 97 18.99 4.06 0.61
C HIS A 97 18.13 3.98 1.88
N PHE A 98 17.56 2.81 2.17
CA PHE A 98 16.61 2.65 3.27
C PHE A 98 16.98 1.48 4.18
N ASP A 99 16.65 1.62 5.46
CA ASP A 99 16.84 0.57 6.46
C ASP A 99 15.61 -0.35 6.55
N ILE A 100 14.42 0.23 6.34
CA ILE A 100 13.15 -0.50 6.30
C ILE A 100 12.33 -0.02 5.11
N ILE A 101 11.82 -0.96 4.31
CA ILE A 101 10.97 -0.70 3.16
C ILE A 101 9.65 -1.46 3.30
N PHE A 102 8.55 -0.72 3.34
CA PHE A 102 7.18 -1.20 3.32
C PHE A 102 6.66 -1.16 1.88
N LEU A 103 6.51 -2.31 1.25
CA LEU A 103 6.03 -2.43 -0.12
C LEU A 103 4.60 -2.95 -0.19
N GLN A 104 3.81 -2.34 -1.07
CA GLN A 104 2.44 -2.76 -1.43
C GLN A 104 2.36 -3.19 -2.90
N ASP A 105 1.32 -3.95 -3.24
CA ASP A 105 1.12 -4.61 -4.54
C ASP A 105 2.35 -5.36 -5.10
N VAL A 106 3.13 -6.03 -4.24
CA VAL A 106 4.19 -6.98 -4.65
C VAL A 106 3.66 -8.41 -4.61
N ILE A 107 2.86 -8.76 -5.61
CA ILE A 107 2.21 -10.08 -5.68
C ILE A 107 3.23 -11.17 -6.00
N GLY A 108 3.33 -12.17 -5.13
CA GLY A 108 4.19 -13.34 -5.32
C GLY A 108 3.53 -14.46 -6.14
N ALA A 109 2.20 -14.52 -6.13
CA ALA A 109 1.46 -15.54 -6.86
C ALA A 109 1.81 -15.54 -8.36
N TYR A 110 2.16 -16.73 -8.87
CA TYR A 110 2.47 -17.01 -10.28
C TYR A 110 3.64 -16.21 -10.88
N SER A 111 4.52 -15.64 -10.04
CA SER A 111 5.64 -14.80 -10.48
C SER A 111 6.88 -14.99 -9.60
N ALA A 112 8.07 -15.03 -10.21
CA ALA A 112 9.33 -15.07 -9.47
C ALA A 112 9.83 -13.70 -8.99
N ARG A 113 9.17 -12.61 -9.41
CA ARG A 113 9.61 -11.22 -9.15
C ARG A 113 9.80 -10.91 -7.68
N ARG A 114 8.87 -11.33 -6.82
CA ARG A 114 8.98 -11.10 -5.37
C ARG A 114 10.16 -11.86 -4.76
N ALA A 115 10.39 -13.10 -5.18
CA ALA A 115 11.52 -13.89 -4.70
C ALA A 115 12.84 -13.26 -5.15
N HIS A 116 12.94 -12.85 -6.42
CA HIS A 116 14.09 -12.14 -6.97
C HIS A 116 14.36 -10.82 -6.22
N LEU A 117 13.32 -10.04 -5.94
CA LEU A 117 13.44 -8.80 -5.16
C LEU A 117 14.02 -9.07 -3.76
N ILE A 118 13.53 -10.10 -3.07
CA ILE A 118 14.00 -10.47 -1.73
C ILE A 118 15.47 -10.92 -1.77
N GLU A 119 15.86 -11.69 -2.78
CA GLU A 119 17.25 -12.14 -2.98
C GLU A 119 18.18 -10.95 -3.22
N CYS A 120 17.83 -10.04 -4.14
CA CYS A 120 18.63 -8.84 -4.37
C CYS A 120 18.64 -7.91 -3.15
N ALA A 121 17.54 -7.78 -2.42
CA ALA A 121 17.48 -7.00 -1.18
C ALA A 121 18.44 -7.56 -0.12
N TYR A 122 18.51 -8.89 0.01
CA TYR A 122 19.49 -9.56 0.88
C TYR A 122 20.93 -9.19 0.49
N GLU A 123 21.26 -9.22 -0.80
CA GLU A 123 22.58 -8.81 -1.32
C GLU A 123 22.90 -7.33 -1.03
N LYS A 124 21.88 -6.46 -0.96
CA LYS A 124 22.00 -5.04 -0.57
C LYS A 124 22.02 -4.81 0.95
N GLY A 125 21.95 -5.87 1.75
CA GLY A 125 22.00 -5.84 3.21
C GLY A 125 20.64 -5.70 3.91
N LEU A 126 19.53 -5.74 3.19
CA LEU A 126 18.19 -5.89 3.76
C LEU A 126 17.95 -7.38 4.05
N THR A 127 18.65 -7.91 5.06
CA THR A 127 18.76 -9.34 5.33
C THR A 127 17.49 -9.97 5.90
N HIS A 128 16.53 -9.16 6.35
CA HIS A 128 15.27 -9.61 6.92
C HIS A 128 14.10 -9.26 6.02
N SER A 129 13.19 -10.21 5.82
CA SER A 129 11.96 -10.00 5.06
C SER A 129 10.74 -10.59 5.76
N LEU A 130 9.57 -10.00 5.50
CA LEU A 130 8.27 -10.51 5.89
C LEU A 130 7.29 -10.31 4.73
N VAL A 131 6.65 -11.39 4.29
CA VAL A 131 5.70 -11.41 3.17
C VAL A 131 4.29 -11.76 3.64
N SER A 132 3.26 -11.23 2.98
CA SER A 132 1.90 -11.75 3.16
C SER A 132 1.73 -13.09 2.43
N LEU A 133 1.12 -14.04 3.13
CA LEU A 133 0.90 -15.40 2.68
C LEU A 133 -0.59 -15.70 2.56
N THR A 134 -0.96 -16.45 1.53
CA THR A 134 -2.32 -17.00 1.40
C THR A 134 -2.57 -18.04 2.49
N PRO A 135 -3.72 -18.00 3.18
CA PRO A 135 -4.12 -19.06 4.09
C PRO A 135 -4.50 -20.31 3.29
N ILE A 136 -4.38 -21.49 3.91
CA ILE A 136 -4.79 -22.75 3.27
C ILE A 136 -6.30 -22.75 3.02
N LEU A 137 -7.07 -22.25 3.99
CA LEU A 137 -8.51 -22.04 3.90
C LEU A 137 -8.90 -20.72 4.58
N PRO A 138 -9.80 -19.91 3.97
CA PRO A 138 -10.32 -20.06 2.62
C PRO A 138 -9.23 -19.86 1.56
N CYS A 139 -9.34 -20.55 0.42
CA CYS A 139 -8.38 -20.43 -0.68
C CYS A 139 -8.56 -19.07 -1.39
N PHE A 140 -7.47 -18.31 -1.55
CA PHE A 140 -7.43 -17.04 -2.31
C PHE A 140 -6.68 -17.25 -3.60
N ILE A 141 -6.97 -16.57 -4.70
CA ILE A 141 -6.23 -16.81 -5.96
C ILE A 141 -4.80 -16.28 -5.87
N CYS A 142 -4.62 -15.14 -5.21
CA CYS A 142 -3.36 -14.43 -5.07
C CYS A 142 -3.13 -14.01 -3.61
N ASP A 143 -1.86 -13.84 -3.23
CA ASP A 143 -1.50 -13.27 -1.93
C ASP A 143 -1.84 -11.77 -1.83
N GLY A 144 -1.63 -11.19 -0.66
CA GLY A 144 -2.00 -9.80 -0.38
C GLY A 144 -1.05 -8.75 -0.96
N GLY A 145 0.09 -9.14 -1.54
CA GLY A 145 1.03 -8.22 -2.15
C GLY A 145 1.82 -7.35 -1.17
N LEU A 146 1.87 -7.73 0.11
CA LEU A 146 2.59 -6.95 1.12
C LEU A 146 3.95 -7.58 1.36
N LEU A 147 4.96 -6.71 1.46
CA LEU A 147 6.33 -7.09 1.75
C LEU A 147 6.96 -6.03 2.68
N ILE A 148 7.64 -6.47 3.72
CA ILE A 148 8.53 -5.65 4.53
C ILE A 148 9.95 -6.17 4.29
N LEU A 149 10.85 -5.30 3.84
CA LEU A 149 12.30 -5.54 3.77
C LEU A 149 12.98 -4.73 4.87
N SER A 150 13.96 -5.31 5.54
CA SER A 150 14.57 -4.68 6.72
C SER A 150 16.02 -5.10 6.90
N ARG A 151 16.88 -4.13 7.25
CA ARG A 151 18.23 -4.38 7.79
C ARG A 151 18.18 -4.80 9.26
N ILE A 152 17.12 -4.40 9.96
CA ILE A 152 16.89 -4.67 11.38
C ILE A 152 16.14 -6.01 11.55
N PRO A 153 16.50 -6.85 12.54
CA PRO A 153 15.77 -8.07 12.83
C PRO A 153 14.27 -7.83 13.09
N LEU A 154 13.45 -8.51 12.30
CA LEU A 154 11.99 -8.52 12.44
C LEU A 154 11.58 -9.52 13.54
N LYS A 155 11.16 -9.02 14.71
CA LYS A 155 10.68 -9.81 15.86
C LYS A 155 9.15 -9.85 15.88
N ASP A 156 8.55 -10.80 16.61
CA ASP A 156 7.09 -10.93 16.80
C ASP A 156 6.27 -10.67 15.54
N ARG A 157 6.46 -11.51 14.51
CA ARG A 157 5.82 -11.32 13.19
C ARG A 157 4.41 -11.89 13.18
N ASP A 158 3.48 -11.17 12.57
CA ASP A 158 2.16 -11.72 12.27
C ASP A 158 1.54 -11.08 11.02
N GLN A 159 0.44 -11.65 10.56
CA GLN A 159 -0.37 -11.10 9.47
C GLN A 159 -1.86 -11.19 9.82
N TYR A 160 -2.63 -10.24 9.28
CA TYR A 160 -4.08 -10.27 9.31
C TYR A 160 -4.62 -10.17 7.89
N ILE A 161 -5.69 -10.89 7.57
CA ILE A 161 -6.34 -10.82 6.25
C ILE A 161 -7.72 -10.22 6.45
N PHE A 162 -8.04 -9.18 5.69
CA PHE A 162 -9.32 -8.50 5.81
C PHE A 162 -10.48 -9.43 5.47
N LYS A 163 -11.52 -9.39 6.31
CA LYS A 163 -12.77 -10.10 6.08
C LYS A 163 -13.66 -9.30 5.13
N SER A 164 -13.71 -7.98 5.31
CA SER A 164 -14.44 -7.08 4.41
C SER A 164 -13.67 -6.87 3.12
N ARG A 165 -14.29 -7.24 2.00
CA ARG A 165 -13.67 -7.21 0.66
C ARG A 165 -14.73 -7.24 -0.43
N ILE A 166 -14.45 -6.61 -1.57
CA ILE A 166 -15.32 -6.63 -2.74
C ILE A 166 -14.58 -7.04 -4.00
N TYR A 167 -15.29 -7.62 -4.96
CA TYR A 167 -14.72 -8.01 -6.26
C TYR A 167 -14.28 -6.76 -7.05
N PRO A 168 -13.14 -6.79 -7.77
CA PRO A 168 -12.27 -7.95 -8.02
C PRO A 168 -11.26 -8.27 -6.91
N GLU A 169 -11.01 -7.35 -5.99
CA GLU A 169 -9.95 -7.52 -4.99
C GLU A 169 -10.22 -8.65 -3.98
N SER A 170 -11.46 -9.12 -3.87
CA SER A 170 -11.79 -10.26 -3.01
C SER A 170 -11.05 -11.56 -3.35
N ILE A 171 -10.42 -11.66 -4.54
CA ILE A 171 -9.55 -12.79 -4.92
C ILE A 171 -8.15 -12.73 -4.29
N LEU A 172 -7.74 -11.56 -3.78
CA LEU A 172 -6.47 -11.30 -3.12
C LEU A 172 -6.63 -11.47 -1.60
N SER A 173 -5.63 -12.02 -0.94
CA SER A 173 -5.58 -12.05 0.53
C SER A 173 -5.02 -10.75 1.11
N ARG A 174 -5.56 -9.58 0.69
CA ARG A 174 -5.17 -8.26 1.21
C ARG A 174 -5.40 -8.17 2.72
N GLY A 175 -4.62 -7.33 3.38
CA GLY A 175 -4.55 -7.36 4.83
C GLY A 175 -3.48 -6.47 5.41
N ILE A 176 -2.89 -6.94 6.50
CA ILE A 176 -1.93 -6.20 7.33
C ILE A 176 -0.76 -7.13 7.63
N LEU A 177 0.47 -6.63 7.48
CA LEU A 177 1.67 -7.26 8.03
C LEU A 177 2.08 -6.51 9.29
N TYR A 178 2.52 -7.27 10.29
CA TYR A 178 3.00 -6.76 11.55
C TYR A 178 4.36 -7.36 11.90
N SER A 179 5.24 -6.52 12.44
CA SER A 179 6.44 -6.95 13.15
C SER A 179 6.75 -5.97 14.28
N LYS A 180 7.46 -6.45 15.30
CA LYS A 180 8.17 -5.61 16.25
C LYS A 180 9.64 -5.48 15.81
N ILE A 181 10.21 -4.29 15.98
CA ILE A 181 11.63 -4.02 15.74
C ILE A 181 12.26 -3.37 16.97
N GLN A 182 13.56 -3.59 17.13
CA GLN A 182 14.37 -2.99 18.17
C GLN A 182 15.67 -2.49 17.54
N PRO A 183 15.70 -1.22 17.09
CA PRO A 183 16.85 -0.64 16.39
C PRO A 183 18.05 -0.42 17.32
N ASN A 184 17.81 -0.21 18.60
CA ASN A 184 18.81 -0.11 19.66
C ASN A 184 18.19 -0.52 21.02
N GLU A 185 18.98 -0.48 22.10
CA GLU A 185 18.52 -0.90 23.43
C GLU A 185 17.38 -0.02 23.99
N SER A 186 17.34 1.25 23.63
CA SER A 186 16.42 2.25 24.20
C SER A 186 15.10 2.43 23.42
N THR A 187 15.02 1.87 22.21
CA THR A 187 13.88 2.09 21.33
C THR A 187 13.38 0.77 20.75
N THR A 188 12.06 0.61 20.86
CA THR A 188 11.30 -0.51 20.32
C THR A 188 10.09 0.08 19.63
N LEU A 189 9.79 -0.39 18.43
CA LEU A 189 8.63 0.06 17.66
C LEU A 189 7.81 -1.13 17.18
N HIS A 190 6.50 -0.92 17.12
CA HIS A 190 5.63 -1.76 16.32
C HIS A 190 5.55 -1.19 14.92
N ILE A 191 5.74 -2.03 13.90
CA ILE A 191 5.63 -1.62 12.51
C ILE A 191 4.52 -2.41 11.81
N PHE A 192 3.71 -1.68 11.04
CA PHE A 192 2.60 -2.24 10.29
C PHE A 192 2.67 -1.81 8.82
N ASN A 193 2.51 -2.76 7.91
CA ASN A 193 2.29 -2.51 6.48
C ASN A 193 0.86 -2.89 6.14
N THR A 194 0.12 -2.05 5.42
CA THR A 194 -1.24 -2.37 4.99
C THR A 194 -1.51 -1.91 3.57
N GLN A 195 -2.49 -2.55 2.94
CA GLN A 195 -3.12 -2.03 1.73
C GLN A 195 -4.62 -2.27 1.81
N LEU A 196 -5.40 -1.19 1.83
CA LEU A 196 -6.85 -1.25 1.93
C LEU A 196 -7.50 -1.49 0.56
N GLN A 197 -8.83 -1.55 0.55
CA GLN A 197 -9.64 -1.70 -0.65
C GLN A 197 -9.47 -0.48 -1.57
N SER A 198 -8.98 -0.74 -2.79
CA SER A 198 -8.78 0.30 -3.82
C SER A 198 -10.07 1.07 -4.12
N ILE A 199 -9.92 2.34 -4.49
CA ILE A 199 -11.01 3.18 -5.02
C ILE A 199 -11.59 2.53 -6.29
N SER A 200 -12.92 2.53 -6.39
CA SER A 200 -13.63 2.17 -7.62
C SER A 200 -15.03 2.77 -7.63
N ASN A 201 -15.72 2.66 -8.77
CA ASN A 201 -17.09 3.17 -8.94
C ASN A 201 -18.16 2.39 -8.14
N ASN A 202 -17.76 1.38 -7.36
CA ASN A 202 -18.70 0.61 -6.56
C ASN A 202 -19.06 1.37 -5.26
N PRO A 203 -20.34 1.65 -5.00
CA PRO A 203 -20.76 2.47 -3.85
C PRO A 203 -20.47 1.83 -2.49
N LEU A 204 -20.18 0.52 -2.44
CA LEU A 204 -19.88 -0.19 -1.21
C LEU A 204 -18.40 -0.08 -0.79
N VAL A 205 -17.53 0.44 -1.65
CA VAL A 205 -16.07 0.47 -1.43
C VAL A 205 -15.70 1.26 -0.18
N ASN A 206 -16.29 2.43 0.03
CA ASN A 206 -16.02 3.27 1.19
C ASN A 206 -16.42 2.54 2.49
N GLN A 207 -17.57 1.87 2.49
CA GLN A 207 -18.00 1.05 3.63
C GLN A 207 -17.07 -0.16 3.86
N VAL A 208 -16.55 -0.77 2.80
CA VAL A 208 -15.54 -1.84 2.90
C VAL A 208 -14.27 -1.30 3.54
N ARG A 209 -13.73 -0.17 3.08
CA ARG A 209 -12.56 0.47 3.69
C ARG A 209 -12.80 0.82 5.16
N LEU A 210 -13.94 1.39 5.52
CA LEU A 210 -14.26 1.69 6.92
C LEU A 210 -14.25 0.44 7.81
N ASN A 211 -14.81 -0.68 7.31
CA ASN A 211 -14.73 -1.95 8.03
C ASN A 211 -13.29 -2.47 8.11
N GLN A 212 -12.48 -2.29 7.08
CA GLN A 212 -11.06 -2.67 7.11
C GLN A 212 -10.25 -1.80 8.08
N LEU A 213 -10.59 -0.52 8.24
CA LEU A 213 -10.03 0.35 9.27
C LEU A 213 -10.37 -0.17 10.68
N ASP A 214 -11.62 -0.59 10.92
CA ASP A 214 -12.00 -1.24 12.18
C ASP A 214 -11.20 -2.53 12.42
N GLU A 215 -10.97 -3.33 11.37
CA GLU A 215 -10.13 -4.53 11.43
C GLU A 215 -8.65 -4.18 11.72
N LEU A 216 -8.12 -3.12 11.12
CA LEU A 216 -6.77 -2.60 11.34
C LEU A 216 -6.57 -2.15 12.79
N VAL A 217 -7.45 -1.32 13.31
CA VAL A 217 -7.38 -0.85 14.71
C VAL A 217 -7.42 -2.02 15.68
N LYS A 218 -8.35 -2.97 15.49
CA LYS A 218 -8.44 -4.18 16.32
C LYS A 218 -7.16 -5.02 16.25
N PHE A 219 -6.59 -5.17 15.06
CA PHE A 219 -5.36 -5.92 14.90
C PHE A 219 -4.17 -5.24 15.59
N ILE A 220 -4.01 -3.92 15.42
CA ILE A 220 -2.98 -3.14 16.11
C ILE A 220 -3.10 -3.34 17.62
N LEU A 221 -4.27 -3.08 18.21
CA LEU A 221 -4.49 -3.25 19.65
C LEU A 221 -4.19 -4.68 20.14
N SER A 222 -4.52 -5.71 19.34
CA SER A 222 -4.21 -7.10 19.68
C SER A 222 -2.71 -7.39 19.80
N LYS A 223 -1.87 -6.61 19.09
CA LYS A 223 -0.41 -6.75 19.08
C LYS A 223 0.31 -5.83 20.05
N THR A 224 -0.31 -4.72 20.42
CA THR A 224 0.33 -3.67 21.20
C THR A 224 -0.21 -3.53 22.62
N SER A 225 -1.26 -4.27 22.99
CA SER A 225 -1.90 -4.19 24.33
C SER A 225 -1.02 -4.56 25.53
N LYS A 226 0.19 -5.10 25.33
CA LYS A 226 1.09 -5.54 26.41
C LYS A 226 2.18 -4.55 26.75
N ASP A 227 2.30 -3.47 25.99
CA ASP A 227 3.34 -2.45 26.15
C ASP A 227 2.82 -1.11 25.64
N GLU A 228 3.60 -0.05 25.79
CA GLU A 228 3.26 1.30 25.34
C GLU A 228 4.24 1.83 24.28
N TYR A 229 4.89 0.92 23.56
CA TYR A 229 5.82 1.30 22.50
C TYR A 229 5.11 2.05 21.37
N PRO A 230 5.78 3.01 20.72
CA PRO A 230 5.25 3.74 19.58
C PRO A 230 4.97 2.80 18.39
N ILE A 231 4.01 3.21 17.57
CA ILE A 231 3.49 2.40 16.48
C ILE A 231 3.63 3.17 15.17
N LEU A 232 4.29 2.56 14.20
CA LEU A 232 4.39 3.07 12.84
C LEU A 232 3.45 2.27 11.94
N VAL A 233 2.51 2.95 11.28
CA VAL A 233 1.58 2.34 10.32
C VAL A 233 1.83 2.97 8.96
N CYS A 234 2.26 2.16 8.01
CA CYS A 234 2.59 2.57 6.66
C CYS A 234 1.71 1.84 5.64
N GLY A 235 1.40 2.51 4.54
CA GLY A 235 0.83 1.83 3.38
C GLY A 235 -0.03 2.68 2.47
N ASP A 236 -0.69 1.99 1.56
CA ASP A 236 -1.69 2.52 0.64
C ASP A 236 -3.07 2.31 1.28
N PHE A 237 -3.67 3.39 1.77
CA PHE A 237 -4.98 3.33 2.42
C PHE A 237 -6.11 3.49 1.41
N SER A 238 -5.79 3.89 0.17
CA SER A 238 -6.77 4.20 -0.87
C SER A 238 -7.88 5.15 -0.37
N ILE A 239 -7.52 6.05 0.55
CA ILE A 239 -8.38 7.09 1.14
C ILE A 239 -7.76 8.41 0.73
N ASN A 240 -8.44 9.18 -0.11
CA ASN A 240 -7.94 10.47 -0.54
C ASN A 240 -8.05 11.51 0.58
N ALA A 241 -6.96 12.16 0.95
CA ALA A 241 -6.98 13.20 1.98
C ALA A 241 -7.81 14.42 1.58
N LEU A 242 -7.85 14.79 0.30
CA LEU A 242 -8.37 16.09 -0.16
C LEU A 242 -9.74 15.97 -0.85
N ALA A 243 -10.74 16.75 -0.40
CA ALA A 243 -12.09 16.75 -0.98
C ALA A 243 -12.10 17.38 -2.38
N LYS A 244 -11.42 18.51 -2.56
CA LYS A 244 -11.04 19.18 -3.81
C LYS A 244 -9.90 20.14 -3.49
N ALA A 245 -8.77 20.05 -4.19
CA ALA A 245 -7.77 21.13 -4.17
C ALA A 245 -8.29 22.28 -5.05
N GLU A 246 -9.15 23.15 -4.52
CA GLU A 246 -9.42 24.42 -5.17
C GLU A 246 -8.23 25.34 -4.91
N THR A 247 -7.52 25.72 -5.98
CA THR A 247 -6.55 26.81 -5.93
C THR A 247 -7.32 28.10 -5.67
N ILE A 248 -7.50 28.47 -4.40
CA ILE A 248 -7.97 29.82 -4.07
C ILE A 248 -6.77 30.75 -4.30
N ILE A 249 -6.76 31.40 -5.46
CA ILE A 249 -5.99 32.63 -5.64
C ILE A 249 -6.77 33.67 -4.84
N ASP A 250 -6.23 34.10 -3.71
CA ASP A 250 -6.84 35.16 -2.92
C ASP A 250 -6.76 36.47 -3.72
N GLU A 251 -7.82 36.81 -4.47
CA GLU A 251 -7.94 38.10 -5.18
C GLU A 251 -8.23 39.27 -4.21
N THR A 252 -8.29 39.02 -2.90
CA THR A 252 -8.74 39.97 -1.88
C THR A 252 -7.61 40.74 -1.20
N PHE A 253 -6.74 41.41 -1.96
CA PHE A 253 -5.91 42.51 -1.41
C PHE A 253 -5.74 43.62 -2.46
N TRP A 254 -6.81 44.38 -2.72
CA TRP A 254 -6.77 45.62 -3.51
C TRP A 254 -7.51 46.78 -2.86
N GLU A 255 -7.21 47.08 -1.59
CA GLU A 255 -7.52 48.41 -1.04
C GLU A 255 -6.27 49.07 -0.44
N SER A 256 -5.66 49.89 -1.30
CA SER A 256 -4.95 51.15 -1.02
C SER A 256 -4.08 51.23 0.24
N GLY A 257 -2.76 51.21 0.04
CA GLY A 257 -1.81 51.75 1.02
C GLY A 257 -0.37 51.43 0.67
N GLU A 258 0.40 52.47 0.33
CA GLU A 258 1.85 52.41 0.12
C GLU A 258 2.56 51.71 1.28
N THR A 259 3.12 50.52 1.07
CA THR A 259 4.18 49.93 1.91
C THR A 259 5.01 48.91 1.11
N GLU A 260 6.24 48.71 1.54
CA GLU A 260 7.41 48.30 0.76
C GLU A 260 7.37 46.88 0.13
N GLU A 261 7.98 46.78 -1.06
CA GLU A 261 7.95 45.69 -2.03
C GLU A 261 8.66 44.38 -1.61
N SER A 262 9.02 44.20 -0.32
CA SER A 262 9.85 43.06 0.13
C SER A 262 9.19 42.06 1.09
N GLU A 263 7.95 42.30 1.55
CA GLU A 263 7.27 41.43 2.53
C GLU A 263 5.98 40.77 1.99
N MET A 264 5.73 40.83 0.67
CA MET A 264 4.46 40.38 0.07
C MET A 264 4.61 39.14 -0.82
N LYS A 265 5.38 38.16 -0.35
CA LYS A 265 5.36 36.78 -0.86
C LYS A 265 5.19 35.84 0.31
N ASP A 266 4.37 34.83 0.10
CA ASP A 266 4.18 33.66 0.99
C ASP A 266 3.14 33.83 2.09
N SER A 267 1.87 33.94 1.70
CA SER A 267 0.80 33.31 2.48
C SER A 267 -0.37 32.91 1.60
N ILE A 268 -0.10 32.08 0.57
CA ILE A 268 -1.17 31.22 0.04
C ILE A 268 -1.50 30.23 1.16
N LYS A 269 -2.52 30.55 1.96
CA LYS A 269 -3.07 29.62 2.93
C LYS A 269 -3.93 28.62 2.15
N TYR A 270 -3.30 27.56 1.65
CA TYR A 270 -4.02 26.39 1.16
C TYR A 270 -4.93 25.91 2.31
N ILE A 271 -6.24 26.15 2.20
CA ILE A 271 -7.22 25.50 3.07
C ILE A 271 -7.53 24.17 2.37
N GLU A 272 -6.72 23.17 2.68
CA GLU A 272 -7.00 21.79 2.29
C GLU A 272 -8.25 21.32 3.04
N GLU A 273 -9.40 21.34 2.36
CA GLU A 273 -10.60 20.68 2.88
C GLU A 273 -10.36 19.17 2.86
N GLN A 274 -10.27 18.59 4.06
CA GLN A 274 -10.06 17.17 4.23
C GLN A 274 -11.35 16.39 3.93
N THR A 275 -11.23 15.20 3.34
CA THR A 275 -12.39 14.34 3.12
C THR A 275 -12.93 13.76 4.42
N ASP A 276 -14.23 13.48 4.46
CA ASP A 276 -14.86 12.74 5.56
C ASP A 276 -14.18 11.37 5.82
N GLU A 277 -13.71 10.70 4.76
CA GLU A 277 -13.00 9.41 4.90
C GLU A 277 -11.64 9.58 5.58
N TYR A 278 -10.89 10.64 5.27
CA TYR A 278 -9.62 10.92 5.93
C TYR A 278 -9.83 11.32 7.40
N VAL A 279 -10.84 12.14 7.71
CA VAL A 279 -11.19 12.46 9.09
C VAL A 279 -11.54 11.19 9.87
N GLN A 280 -12.36 10.30 9.30
CA GLN A 280 -12.69 9.01 9.92
C GLN A 280 -11.47 8.11 10.11
N LEU A 281 -10.51 8.11 9.17
CA LEU A 281 -9.25 7.40 9.30
C LEU A 281 -8.46 7.90 10.53
N ILE A 282 -8.29 9.21 10.67
CA ILE A 282 -7.60 9.80 11.82
C ILE A 282 -8.33 9.51 13.13
N ASP A 283 -9.66 9.65 13.15
CA ASP A 283 -10.49 9.36 14.32
C ASP A 283 -10.32 7.89 14.77
N LYS A 284 -10.39 6.94 13.84
CA LYS A 284 -10.22 5.51 14.12
C LYS A 284 -8.84 5.18 14.66
N LEU A 285 -7.79 5.75 14.08
CA LEU A 285 -6.43 5.55 14.59
C LEU A 285 -6.22 6.23 15.94
N SER A 286 -6.94 7.31 16.22
CA SER A 286 -6.88 8.04 17.49
C SER A 286 -7.45 7.26 18.67
N ASP A 287 -8.26 6.22 18.41
CA ASP A 287 -8.66 5.25 19.44
C ASP A 287 -7.47 4.51 20.07
N ILE A 288 -6.30 4.49 19.41
CA ILE A 288 -5.09 3.78 19.85
C ILE A 288 -4.15 4.71 20.63
N GLY A 289 -4.10 6.00 20.28
CA GLY A 289 -3.17 6.98 20.83
C GLY A 289 -3.14 8.27 20.02
N ILE A 290 -2.16 9.13 20.27
CA ILE A 290 -2.01 10.39 19.53
C ILE A 290 -1.46 10.09 18.14
N VAL A 291 -2.24 10.36 17.10
CA VAL A 291 -1.86 10.12 15.69
C VAL A 291 -1.14 11.33 15.12
N LYS A 292 -0.01 11.09 14.48
CA LYS A 292 0.69 12.04 13.62
C LYS A 292 0.77 11.48 12.20
N ASP A 293 0.24 12.22 11.24
CA ASP A 293 0.52 11.99 9.83
C ASP A 293 1.89 12.61 9.54
N ILE A 294 2.92 11.77 9.41
CA ILE A 294 4.30 12.24 9.32
C ILE A 294 4.55 13.13 8.12
N ILE A 295 3.88 12.85 7.01
CA ILE A 295 4.09 13.61 5.78
C ILE A 295 3.35 14.94 5.87
N TYR A 296 2.09 14.95 6.28
CA TYR A 296 1.33 16.19 6.49
C TYR A 296 1.96 17.06 7.59
N ASN A 297 2.37 16.48 8.71
CA ASN A 297 2.94 17.23 9.83
C ASN A 297 4.27 17.90 9.46
N GLY A 298 5.10 17.28 8.62
CA GLY A 298 6.40 17.85 8.27
C GLY A 298 6.44 18.66 6.98
N LEU A 299 5.52 18.43 6.03
CA LEU A 299 5.42 19.21 4.80
C LEU A 299 4.32 20.29 4.84
N HIS A 300 3.49 20.26 5.88
CA HIS A 300 2.32 21.15 6.06
C HIS A 300 1.30 21.09 4.92
N ARG A 301 1.23 19.95 4.23
CA ARG A 301 0.29 19.66 3.14
C ARG A 301 0.16 18.16 2.91
N HIS A 302 -0.97 17.73 2.35
CA HIS A 302 -1.14 16.38 1.83
C HIS A 302 -0.56 16.28 0.42
N PRO A 303 0.49 15.47 0.19
CA PRO A 303 1.02 15.35 -1.15
C PRO A 303 0.19 14.42 -2.01
N ILE A 304 0.06 14.81 -3.28
CA ILE A 304 -0.41 13.92 -4.33
C ILE A 304 0.53 12.73 -4.39
N THR A 305 -0.03 11.53 -4.31
CA THR A 305 0.71 10.28 -4.45
C THR A 305 0.31 9.53 -5.72
N THR A 306 -0.86 9.82 -6.30
CA THR A 306 -1.35 9.17 -7.52
C THR A 306 -2.12 10.15 -8.43
N GLY A 307 -1.96 9.97 -9.75
CA GLY A 307 -2.74 10.72 -10.75
C GLY A 307 -2.36 12.19 -10.84
N ASP A 308 -1.07 12.50 -10.68
CA ASP A 308 -0.52 13.86 -10.72
C ASP A 308 -0.61 14.47 -12.14
N THR A 309 -0.48 15.80 -12.21
CA THR A 309 -0.75 16.59 -13.40
C THR A 309 0.30 17.65 -13.67
N TYR A 310 0.32 18.14 -14.91
CA TYR A 310 1.03 19.36 -15.29
C TYR A 310 0.15 20.19 -16.22
N PHE A 311 0.46 21.48 -16.33
CA PHE A 311 -0.20 22.38 -17.25
C PHE A 311 0.66 22.58 -18.50
N ASP A 312 0.05 22.46 -19.68
CA ASP A 312 0.73 22.80 -20.94
C ASP A 312 0.82 24.32 -21.16
N ASN A 313 1.46 24.74 -22.25
CA ASN A 313 1.61 26.15 -22.62
C ASN A 313 0.27 26.89 -22.85
N ASN A 314 -0.86 26.16 -22.95
CA ASN A 314 -2.20 26.71 -23.12
C ASN A 314 -3.03 26.66 -21.83
N ASN A 315 -2.39 26.44 -20.67
CA ASN A 315 -3.04 26.22 -19.37
C ASN A 315 -4.02 25.04 -19.36
N LYS A 316 -3.84 24.06 -20.24
CA LYS A 316 -4.61 22.82 -20.20
C LYS A 316 -3.93 21.85 -19.24
N GLU A 317 -4.68 21.39 -18.24
CA GLU A 317 -4.22 20.34 -17.32
C GLU A 317 -4.14 18.99 -18.06
N LEU A 318 -2.99 18.33 -17.94
CA LEU A 318 -2.68 17.06 -18.57
C LEU A 318 -2.11 16.09 -17.52
N PRO A 319 -2.36 14.77 -17.66
CA PRO A 319 -1.82 13.78 -16.74
C PRO A 319 -0.31 13.69 -16.90
N LEU A 320 0.40 13.72 -15.77
CA LEU A 320 1.85 13.60 -15.74
C LEU A 320 2.31 12.17 -16.08
N GLU A 321 1.51 11.18 -15.69
CA GLU A 321 1.75 9.75 -15.94
C GLU A 321 0.55 9.13 -16.66
N THR A 322 0.79 8.45 -17.78
CA THR A 322 -0.27 7.91 -18.66
C THR A 322 -0.16 6.43 -18.98
N VAL A 323 0.94 5.78 -18.58
CA VAL A 323 1.27 4.39 -18.93
C VAL A 323 0.86 3.45 -17.78
N LEU A 324 1.22 3.81 -16.55
CA LEU A 324 1.02 2.98 -15.36
C LEU A 324 -0.25 3.34 -14.60
N THR A 325 -0.72 4.58 -14.68
CA THR A 325 -1.91 5.10 -14.00
C THR A 325 -3.12 4.79 -14.84
N LYS A 326 -4.15 4.19 -14.23
CA LYS A 326 -5.39 3.88 -14.94
C LYS A 326 -6.00 5.16 -15.50
N LYS A 327 -6.60 5.06 -16.69
CA LYS A 327 -7.24 6.21 -17.36
C LYS A 327 -8.27 6.93 -16.50
N GLU A 328 -8.98 6.22 -15.64
CA GLU A 328 -9.97 6.77 -14.71
C GLU A 328 -9.36 7.48 -13.48
N ASP A 329 -8.10 7.18 -13.16
CA ASP A 329 -7.34 7.78 -12.07
C ASP A 329 -6.36 8.86 -12.58
N GLN A 330 -6.25 9.05 -13.89
CA GLN A 330 -5.49 10.17 -14.45
C GLN A 330 -6.18 11.50 -14.08
N LEU A 331 -5.38 12.51 -13.72
CA LEU A 331 -5.84 13.82 -13.23
C LEU A 331 -6.50 13.82 -11.86
N SER A 332 -6.51 12.68 -11.15
CA SER A 332 -7.22 12.58 -9.88
C SER A 332 -6.55 13.33 -8.73
N LYS A 333 -5.23 13.54 -8.81
CA LYS A 333 -4.41 14.24 -7.79
C LYS A 333 -4.70 13.76 -6.37
N ARG A 334 -4.74 12.43 -6.19
CA ARG A 334 -5.17 11.83 -4.93
C ARG A 334 -3.99 11.64 -3.99
N CYS A 335 -4.25 11.81 -2.70
CA CYS A 335 -3.30 11.64 -1.61
C CYS A 335 -3.75 10.42 -0.81
N GLU A 336 -3.23 9.23 -1.13
CA GLU A 336 -3.79 7.94 -0.65
C GLU A 336 -2.81 7.10 0.16
N ASP A 337 -1.53 7.43 0.10
CA ASP A 337 -0.46 6.74 0.79
C ASP A 337 -0.07 7.54 2.04
N TYR A 338 0.21 6.83 3.15
CA TYR A 338 0.47 7.47 4.43
C TYR A 338 1.57 6.79 5.24
N ILE A 339 2.21 7.59 6.10
CA ILE A 339 3.05 7.13 7.21
C ILE A 339 2.49 7.75 8.48
N PHE A 340 1.83 6.94 9.30
CA PHE A 340 1.31 7.37 10.60
C PHE A 340 2.22 6.93 11.73
N LEU A 341 2.53 7.85 12.64
CA LEU A 341 3.08 7.54 13.95
C LEU A 341 1.98 7.68 15.00
N ILE A 342 1.74 6.63 15.77
CA ILE A 342 0.82 6.64 16.91
C ILE A 342 1.65 6.62 18.19
N ILE A 343 1.54 7.71 18.94
CA ILE A 343 2.26 7.94 20.20
C ILE A 343 1.35 7.56 21.37
N ARG A 344 1.85 6.70 22.24
CA ARG A 344 1.14 6.28 23.46
C ARG A 344 1.84 6.71 24.75
N SER A 345 3.17 6.64 24.79
CA SER A 345 3.96 7.03 25.97
C SER A 345 5.20 7.85 25.62
N LYS A 346 6.15 7.25 24.91
CA LYS A 346 7.40 7.88 24.47
C LYS A 346 7.21 8.44 23.07
N GLU A 347 7.45 9.74 22.94
CA GLU A 347 7.56 10.38 21.64
C GLU A 347 8.87 9.95 20.96
N ILE A 348 8.76 9.63 19.68
CA ILE A 348 9.90 9.40 18.81
C ILE A 348 9.99 10.57 17.85
N GLU A 349 11.18 11.12 17.74
CA GLU A 349 11.44 12.20 16.80
C GLU A 349 11.54 11.62 15.38
N ILE A 350 10.73 12.18 14.48
CA ILE A 350 10.74 11.85 13.06
C ILE A 350 11.12 13.10 12.29
N VAL A 351 12.10 12.96 11.42
CA VAL A 351 12.68 14.05 10.63
C VAL A 351 12.69 13.69 9.14
N ASN A 352 12.92 14.70 8.31
CA ASN A 352 13.07 14.57 6.85
C ASN A 352 11.93 13.78 6.16
N PRO A 353 10.64 14.10 6.39
CA PRO A 353 9.58 13.55 5.56
C PRO A 353 9.77 14.00 4.11
N TYR A 354 9.62 13.07 3.17
CA TYR A 354 9.89 13.31 1.77
C TYR A 354 9.02 12.44 0.86
N ILE A 355 8.75 12.94 -0.35
CA ILE A 355 7.98 12.26 -1.40
C ILE A 355 8.90 11.97 -2.57
N HIS A 356 8.97 10.71 -2.98
CA HIS A 356 9.78 10.22 -4.08
C HIS A 356 8.91 9.93 -5.29
N THR A 357 9.10 10.66 -6.38
CA THR A 357 8.42 10.38 -7.65
C THR A 357 9.03 9.18 -8.38
N TYR A 358 10.32 8.93 -8.16
CA TYR A 358 11.12 7.90 -8.84
C TYR A 358 10.99 7.95 -10.36
N ASP A 359 11.29 9.14 -10.90
CA ASP A 359 11.34 9.39 -12.34
C ASP A 359 12.39 8.48 -13.00
N VAL A 360 12.07 8.00 -14.20
CA VAL A 360 12.98 7.22 -15.03
C VAL A 360 13.16 7.88 -16.39
N ASN A 361 14.41 7.97 -16.83
CA ASN A 361 14.73 8.37 -18.20
C ASN A 361 14.65 7.14 -19.10
N ASN A 362 13.43 6.62 -19.33
CA ASN A 362 13.17 5.52 -20.27
C ASN A 362 12.19 5.97 -21.35
N ASP A 363 12.44 5.58 -22.59
CA ASP A 363 11.59 5.99 -23.72
C ASP A 363 10.15 5.47 -23.65
N ASN A 364 9.88 4.43 -22.84
CA ASN A 364 8.58 3.76 -22.79
C ASN A 364 7.71 4.11 -21.58
N PHE A 365 8.30 4.61 -20.49
CA PHE A 365 7.59 4.96 -19.27
C PHE A 365 8.43 5.94 -18.44
N ASN A 366 7.77 6.80 -17.67
CA ASN A 366 8.44 7.92 -16.99
C ASN A 366 8.65 7.70 -15.48
N PHE A 367 8.00 6.70 -14.87
CA PHE A 367 8.03 6.49 -13.41
C PHE A 367 8.14 5.00 -13.04
N LEU A 368 8.70 4.69 -11.87
CA LEU A 368 8.78 3.31 -11.38
C LEU A 368 7.44 2.71 -10.93
N SER A 369 6.44 3.55 -10.63
CA SER A 369 5.10 3.12 -10.23
C SER A 369 4.08 4.20 -10.60
N SER A 370 2.79 3.87 -10.56
CA SER A 370 1.72 4.87 -10.63
C SER A 370 1.51 5.62 -9.30
N HIS A 371 2.18 5.17 -8.24
CA HIS A 371 2.23 5.84 -6.95
C HIS A 371 3.60 6.50 -6.74
N TYR A 372 3.65 7.52 -5.89
CA TYR A 372 4.87 8.07 -5.31
C TYR A 372 5.23 7.37 -3.99
N GLY A 373 6.52 7.28 -3.69
CA GLY A 373 7.02 6.73 -2.44
C GLY A 373 7.05 7.79 -1.34
N LEU A 374 6.77 7.39 -0.11
CA LEU A 374 6.84 8.27 1.05
C LEU A 374 7.96 7.79 1.96
N SER A 375 8.80 8.70 2.45
CA SER A 375 9.89 8.34 3.35
C SER A 375 10.02 9.30 4.53
N CYS A 376 10.63 8.82 5.59
CA CYS A 376 11.08 9.63 6.72
C CYS A 376 12.29 9.00 7.40
N VAL A 377 12.89 9.74 8.33
CA VAL A 377 13.95 9.24 9.22
C VAL A 377 13.46 9.26 10.66
N ILE A 378 13.68 8.16 11.37
CA ILE A 378 13.29 7.96 12.77
C ILE A 378 14.55 8.04 13.64
N ASN A 379 14.61 8.99 14.57
CA ASN A 379 15.68 9.06 15.57
C ASN A 379 15.34 8.13 16.75
N CYS A 380 16.20 7.15 17.01
CA CYS A 380 15.94 6.03 17.91
C CYS A 380 16.65 6.15 19.25
#